data_AF-A0A0F9T8T4-F1
#
_entry.id   AF-A0A0F9T8T4-F1
#
_cell.length_a   1.000
_cell.length_b   1.000
_cell.length_c   1.000
_cell.angle_alpha   90.00
_cell.angle_beta   90.00
_cell.angle_gamma   90.00
#
_symmetry.space_group_name_H-M   'P 1'
#
loop_
_entity.id
_entity.type
_entity.pdbx_description
1 polymer ?
#
loop_
_entity_poly.entity_id
_entity_poly.type
_entity_poly.pdbx_seq_one_letter_code
_entity_poly.pdbx_strand_id
1 'polypeptide(L)'
;MKKSEAEKMSYVVKYDVISSNMIQNTLIPEERRIKKLEELNQFFTKLEKSILKEGIRNPIVILAYAEDNIIPRYGGSRLMVAQKYDIDITCVICDFDNVFPNSKVLNNEEEIRACFKDQPRKVIYDIYGLNISGCQLTHLEED
;
A
#
# COMPACT_ATOMS: atom_id res chain seq x y z
N MET A 1 30.33 7.32 25.91
CA MET A 1 29.03 7.17 25.22
C MET A 1 29.09 5.94 24.34
N LYS A 2 28.47 4.83 24.75
CA LYS A 2 28.24 3.70 23.85
C LYS A 2 27.21 4.17 22.82
N LYS A 3 27.62 4.32 21.55
CA LYS A 3 26.65 4.33 20.45
C LYS A 3 25.97 2.97 20.52
N SER A 4 24.69 2.93 20.90
CA SER A 4 23.91 1.72 20.74
C SER A 4 24.00 1.35 19.26
N GLU A 5 24.53 0.18 18.95
CA GLU A 5 24.27 -0.48 17.68
C GLU A 5 22.75 -0.55 17.58
N ALA A 6 22.14 0.38 16.84
CA ALA A 6 20.78 0.19 16.40
C ALA A 6 20.84 -1.09 15.58
N GLU A 7 20.33 -2.20 16.15
CA GLU A 7 20.09 -3.42 15.41
C GLU A 7 19.42 -3.00 14.11
N LYS A 8 20.16 -3.21 13.02
CA LYS A 8 19.74 -2.77 11.70
C LYS A 8 18.55 -3.65 11.36
N MET A 9 17.34 -3.16 11.64
CA MET A 9 16.11 -3.89 11.34
C MET A 9 16.15 -4.26 9.86
N SER A 10 16.34 -5.55 9.58
CA SER A 10 16.25 -6.10 8.25
C SER A 10 14.80 -6.48 7.99
N TYR A 11 14.31 -6.17 6.80
CA TYR A 11 12.99 -6.59 6.35
C TYR A 11 13.11 -7.36 5.03
N VAL A 12 12.10 -8.17 4.73
CA VAL A 12 11.96 -8.85 3.45
C VAL A 12 10.77 -8.23 2.71
N VAL A 13 10.96 -7.86 1.44
CA VAL A 13 9.84 -7.41 0.62
C VAL A 13 9.10 -8.63 0.08
N LYS A 14 7.79 -8.64 0.25
CA LYS A 14 6.92 -9.73 -0.20
C LYS A 14 5.73 -9.18 -1.01
N TYR A 15 5.03 -10.07 -1.70
CA TYR A 15 3.81 -9.80 -2.41
C TYR A 15 2.75 -10.84 -2.04
N ASP A 16 1.56 -10.37 -1.71
CA ASP A 16 0.42 -11.23 -1.43
C ASP A 16 -0.92 -10.50 -1.62
N VAL A 17 -2.00 -11.27 -1.61
CA VAL A 17 -3.38 -10.79 -1.47
C VAL A 17 -3.83 -11.10 -0.05
N ILE A 18 -4.16 -10.06 0.72
CA ILE A 18 -4.58 -10.21 2.12
C ILE A 18 -5.91 -9.51 2.36
N SER A 19 -6.62 -9.92 3.41
CA SER A 19 -7.86 -9.24 3.81
C SER A 19 -7.55 -7.79 4.20
N SER A 20 -8.34 -6.85 3.66
CA SER A 20 -8.17 -5.43 3.96
C SER A 20 -8.36 -5.10 5.44
N ASN A 21 -9.09 -5.96 6.17
CA ASN A 21 -9.37 -5.78 7.60
C ASN A 21 -8.22 -6.21 8.51
N MET A 22 -7.19 -6.88 7.98
CA MET A 22 -5.94 -7.15 8.71
C MET A 22 -5.07 -5.89 8.87
N ILE A 23 -5.28 -4.87 8.02
CA ILE A 23 -4.42 -3.69 7.97
C ILE A 23 -5.02 -2.56 8.81
N GLN A 24 -4.25 -2.07 9.77
CA GLN A 24 -4.62 -0.91 10.58
C GLN A 24 -4.50 0.37 9.75
N ASN A 25 -5.64 0.92 9.34
CA ASN A 25 -5.65 2.09 8.47
C ASN A 25 -5.28 3.37 9.23
N THR A 26 -3.98 3.62 9.37
CA THR A 26 -3.42 4.82 10.00
C THR A 26 -3.35 6.03 9.05
N LEU A 27 -3.71 5.83 7.77
CA LEU A 27 -3.67 6.85 6.72
C LEU A 27 -5.05 7.44 6.39
N ILE A 28 -6.04 7.30 7.27
CA ILE A 28 -7.37 7.88 7.08
C ILE A 28 -7.21 9.41 6.96
N PRO A 29 -7.49 10.01 5.78
CA PRO A 29 -7.39 11.44 5.61
C PRO A 29 -8.44 12.15 6.47
N GLU A 30 -8.09 13.33 6.98
CA GLU A 30 -9.08 14.19 7.64
C GLU A 30 -10.30 14.42 6.75
N GLU A 31 -11.49 14.47 7.35
CA GLU A 31 -12.77 14.64 6.63
C GLU A 31 -12.75 15.87 5.69
N ARG A 32 -12.13 16.97 6.13
CA ARG A 32 -11.95 18.18 5.31
C ARG A 32 -11.18 17.90 4.01
N ARG A 33 -10.15 17.06 4.08
CA ARG A 33 -9.35 16.66 2.91
C ARG A 33 -10.15 15.75 1.99
N ILE A 34 -10.92 14.81 2.55
CA ILE A 34 -11.82 13.94 1.78
C ILE A 34 -12.81 14.80 0.99
N LYS A 35 -13.52 15.69 1.68
CA LYS A 35 -14.50 16.60 1.08
C LYS A 35 -13.89 17.44 -0.04
N LYS A 36 -12.71 18.03 0.19
CA LYS A 36 -12.02 18.84 -0.84
C LYS A 36 -11.67 18.02 -2.08
N LEU A 37 -11.15 16.81 -1.93
CA LEU A 37 -10.78 15.95 -3.07
C LEU A 37 -12.02 15.48 -3.83
N GLU A 38 -13.11 15.23 -3.11
CA GLU A 38 -14.39 14.84 -3.70
C GLU A 38 -15.03 15.99 -4.48
N GLU A 39 -15.08 17.19 -3.90
CA GLU A 39 -15.64 18.37 -4.56
C GLU A 39 -14.87 18.77 -5.82
N LEU A 40 -13.54 18.67 -5.81
CA LEU A 40 -12.71 19.10 -6.94
C LEU A 40 -12.68 18.09 -8.09
N ASN A 41 -12.62 16.78 -7.77
CA ASN A 41 -12.29 15.75 -8.77
C ASN A 41 -13.18 14.52 -8.72
N GLN A 42 -14.20 14.50 -7.86
CA GLN A 42 -14.97 13.28 -7.53
C GLN A 42 -14.06 12.10 -7.17
N PHE A 43 -12.94 12.40 -6.48
CA PHE A 43 -11.83 11.48 -6.35
C PHE A 43 -12.24 10.14 -5.75
N PHE A 44 -12.96 10.15 -4.62
CA PHE A 44 -13.35 8.93 -3.93
C PHE A 44 -14.49 8.25 -4.66
N THR A 45 -15.44 9.01 -5.24
CA THR A 45 -16.51 8.43 -6.07
C THR A 45 -15.95 7.69 -7.29
N LYS A 46 -15.00 8.29 -8.03
CA LYS A 46 -14.37 7.65 -9.20
C LYS A 46 -13.53 6.44 -8.77
N LEU A 47 -12.74 6.56 -7.70
CA LEU A 47 -11.94 5.47 -7.16
C LEU A 47 -12.81 4.28 -6.73
N GLU A 48 -13.89 4.54 -6.00
CA GLU A 48 -14.84 3.54 -5.54
C GLU A 48 -15.51 2.81 -6.70
N LYS A 49 -16.01 3.54 -7.69
CA LYS A 49 -16.59 2.96 -8.91
C LYS A 49 -15.59 2.09 -9.67
N SER A 50 -14.34 2.54 -9.81
CA SER A 50 -13.26 1.78 -10.46
C SER A 50 -13.01 0.48 -9.71
N ILE A 51 -12.78 0.53 -8.39
CA ILE A 51 -12.50 -0.66 -7.58
C ILE A 51 -13.65 -1.66 -7.62
N LEU A 52 -14.90 -1.21 -7.52
CA LEU A 52 -16.07 -2.10 -7.58
C LEU A 52 -16.27 -2.73 -8.97
N LYS A 53 -15.80 -2.07 -10.03
CA LYS A 53 -15.93 -2.54 -11.41
C LYS A 53 -14.81 -3.47 -11.83
N GLU A 54 -13.57 -3.15 -11.50
CA GLU A 54 -12.37 -3.83 -12.03
C GLU A 54 -11.46 -4.44 -10.96
N GLY A 55 -11.79 -4.25 -9.67
CA GLY A 55 -10.92 -4.61 -8.55
C GLY A 55 -9.80 -3.60 -8.31
N ILE A 56 -8.90 -3.96 -7.39
CA ILE A 56 -7.73 -3.15 -7.05
C ILE A 56 -6.68 -3.27 -8.17
N ARG A 57 -6.53 -2.24 -9.01
CA ARG A 57 -5.58 -2.24 -10.14
C ARG A 57 -4.11 -2.35 -9.73
N ASN A 58 -3.73 -1.63 -8.68
CA ASN A 58 -2.35 -1.53 -8.22
C ASN A 58 -2.27 -1.95 -6.76
N PRO A 59 -1.21 -2.61 -6.33
CA PRO A 59 -1.05 -2.97 -4.93
C PRO A 59 -0.85 -1.74 -4.06
N ILE A 60 -1.21 -1.87 -2.80
CA ILE A 60 -0.82 -0.92 -1.75
C ILE A 60 0.54 -1.33 -1.18
N VAL A 61 1.23 -0.43 -0.49
CA VAL A 61 2.44 -0.79 0.26
C VAL A 61 2.10 -0.80 1.74
N ILE A 62 2.48 -1.85 2.45
CA ILE A 62 2.30 -1.97 3.90
C ILE A 62 3.63 -2.26 4.60
N LEU A 63 3.69 -1.89 5.88
CA LEU A 63 4.76 -2.28 6.80
C LEU A 63 4.16 -3.27 7.79
N ALA A 64 4.74 -4.46 7.90
CA ALA A 64 4.33 -5.49 8.84
C ALA A 64 5.42 -5.64 9.89
N TYR A 65 5.20 -5.01 11.05
CA TYR A 65 6.14 -5.05 12.17
C TYR A 65 5.90 -6.23 13.12
N ALA A 66 4.65 -6.68 13.21
CA ALA A 66 4.17 -7.84 13.96
C ALA A 66 2.78 -8.25 13.43
N GLU A 67 2.25 -9.40 13.86
CA GLU A 67 0.90 -9.87 13.45
C GLU A 67 -0.21 -8.86 13.76
N ASP A 68 -0.07 -8.10 14.85
CA ASP A 68 -1.01 -7.08 15.31
C ASP A 68 -0.57 -5.66 14.96
N ASN A 69 0.47 -5.48 14.13
CA ASN A 69 1.00 -4.18 13.75
C ASN A 69 1.33 -4.13 12.24
N ILE A 70 0.27 -4.05 11.45
CA ILE A 70 0.32 -3.98 9.99
C ILE A 70 -0.28 -2.64 9.57
N ILE A 71 0.55 -1.73 9.05
CA ILE A 71 0.12 -0.35 8.71
C ILE A 71 0.37 -0.01 7.24
N PRO A 72 -0.48 0.80 6.59
CA PRO A 72 -0.27 1.21 5.22
C PRO A 72 0.81 2.30 5.13
N ARG A 73 1.64 2.21 4.09
CA ARG A 73 2.64 3.22 3.72
C ARG A 73 2.29 3.95 2.42
N TYR A 74 1.61 3.28 1.50
CA TYR A 74 1.18 3.81 0.22
C TYR A 74 -0.19 3.24 -0.16
N GLY A 75 -1.03 4.04 -0.80
CA GLY A 75 -2.35 3.57 -1.28
C GLY A 75 -3.47 3.59 -0.23
N GLY A 76 -3.36 4.42 0.80
CA GLY A 76 -4.38 4.53 1.87
C GLY A 76 -5.81 4.74 1.37
N SER A 77 -6.02 5.53 0.31
CA SER A 77 -7.37 5.72 -0.27
C SER A 77 -7.95 4.42 -0.86
N ARG A 78 -7.13 3.56 -1.47
CA ARG A 78 -7.54 2.24 -1.96
C ARG A 78 -7.89 1.31 -0.79
N LEU A 79 -7.07 1.33 0.26
CA LEU A 79 -7.35 0.56 1.48
C LEU A 79 -8.68 0.98 2.12
N MET A 80 -8.98 2.28 2.21
CA MET A 80 -10.25 2.76 2.75
C MET A 80 -11.45 2.19 1.99
N VAL A 81 -11.41 2.19 0.66
CA VAL A 81 -12.50 1.62 -0.15
C VAL A 81 -12.56 0.11 0.04
N ALA A 82 -11.43 -0.59 0.03
CA ALA A 82 -11.39 -2.03 0.23
C ALA A 82 -12.02 -2.44 1.58
N GLN A 83 -11.67 -1.75 2.67
CA GLN A 83 -12.24 -1.97 3.99
C GLN A 83 -13.75 -1.68 4.06
N LYS A 84 -14.21 -0.64 3.35
CA LYS A 84 -15.65 -0.31 3.28
C LYS A 84 -16.49 -1.45 2.70
N TYR A 85 -15.91 -2.25 1.80
CA TYR A 85 -16.61 -3.31 1.07
C TYR A 85 -16.13 -4.74 1.41
N ASP A 86 -15.26 -4.90 2.41
CA ASP A 86 -14.66 -6.20 2.79
C ASP A 86 -14.00 -6.90 1.60
N ILE A 87 -13.18 -6.16 0.83
CA ILE A 87 -12.50 -6.63 -0.37
C ILE A 87 -11.04 -6.96 -0.03
N ASP A 88 -10.59 -8.16 -0.40
CA ASP A 88 -9.18 -8.51 -0.34
C ASP A 88 -8.31 -7.59 -1.22
N ILE A 89 -7.12 -7.26 -0.73
CA ILE A 89 -6.26 -6.26 -1.36
C ILE A 89 -4.88 -6.83 -1.66
N THR A 90 -4.42 -6.60 -2.89
CA THR A 90 -3.03 -6.89 -3.29
C THR A 90 -2.07 -5.94 -2.58
N CYS A 91 -1.01 -6.48 -2.00
CA CYS A 91 -0.04 -5.73 -1.20
C CYS A 91 1.39 -6.03 -1.64
N VAL A 92 2.22 -4.98 -1.65
CA VAL A 92 3.67 -5.11 -1.49
C VAL A 92 3.97 -4.89 0.00
N ILE A 93 4.55 -5.91 0.64
CA ILE A 93 4.68 -6.02 2.09
C ILE A 93 6.15 -5.83 2.46
N CYS A 94 6.47 -4.83 3.29
CA CYS A 94 7.75 -4.79 3.99
C CYS A 94 7.59 -5.57 5.29
N ASP A 95 8.03 -6.84 5.30
CA ASP A 95 7.84 -7.77 6.42
C ASP A 95 9.09 -7.82 7.31
N PHE A 96 8.97 -7.29 8.53
CA PHE A 96 10.07 -7.16 9.49
C PHE A 96 10.18 -8.34 10.46
N ASP A 97 9.10 -9.11 10.63
CA ASP A 97 9.02 -10.19 11.64
C ASP A 97 8.52 -11.52 11.03
N ASN A 98 8.63 -11.65 9.71
CA ASN A 98 8.13 -12.81 8.96
C ASN A 98 6.64 -13.11 9.24
N VAL A 99 5.84 -12.06 9.41
CA VAL A 99 4.39 -12.10 9.65
C VAL A 99 3.67 -12.89 8.55
N PHE A 100 4.21 -12.83 7.32
CA PHE A 100 3.64 -13.51 6.16
C PHE A 100 4.60 -14.55 5.58
N PRO A 101 4.78 -15.72 6.22
CA PRO A 101 5.83 -16.68 5.85
C PRO A 101 5.63 -17.32 4.47
N ASN A 102 4.40 -17.35 3.97
CA ASN A 102 4.04 -18.02 2.70
C ASN A 102 3.95 -17.07 1.50
N SER A 103 4.09 -15.75 1.71
CA SER A 103 3.98 -14.77 0.62
C SER A 103 5.19 -14.80 -0.30
N LYS A 104 4.97 -14.39 -1.55
CA LYS A 104 6.03 -14.37 -2.58
C LYS A 104 7.09 -13.32 -2.23
N VAL A 105 8.35 -13.74 -2.05
CA VAL A 105 9.47 -12.81 -1.85
C VAL A 105 9.77 -12.03 -3.14
N LEU A 106 10.00 -10.73 -3.02
CA LEU A 106 10.45 -9.84 -4.09
C LEU A 106 11.90 -9.41 -3.81
N ASN A 107 12.82 -9.73 -4.72
CA ASN A 107 14.26 -9.60 -4.49
C ASN A 107 14.84 -8.26 -4.98
N ASN A 108 14.14 -7.56 -5.86
CA ASN A 108 14.67 -6.37 -6.54
C ASN A 108 13.55 -5.41 -6.98
N GLU A 109 13.95 -4.21 -7.45
CA GLU A 109 13.03 -3.17 -7.91
C GLU A 109 12.19 -3.61 -9.11
N GLU A 110 12.74 -4.42 -10.03
CA GLU A 110 12.03 -4.91 -11.21
C GLU A 110 10.84 -5.80 -10.83
N GLU A 111 11.05 -6.73 -9.90
CA GLU A 111 9.99 -7.59 -9.36
C GLU A 111 8.91 -6.77 -8.64
N ILE A 112 9.30 -5.71 -7.92
CA ILE A 112 8.34 -4.78 -7.30
C ILE A 112 7.51 -4.06 -8.36
N ARG A 113 8.15 -3.53 -9.41
CA ARG A 113 7.46 -2.84 -10.51
C ARG A 113 6.52 -3.74 -11.30
N ALA A 114 6.89 -5.02 -11.47
CA ALA A 114 6.05 -6.01 -12.13
C ALA A 114 4.73 -6.29 -11.37
N CYS A 115 4.64 -5.93 -10.08
CA CYS A 115 3.41 -6.06 -9.31
C CYS A 115 2.39 -4.93 -9.60
N PHE A 116 2.78 -3.85 -10.29
CA PHE A 116 1.91 -2.72 -10.60
C PHE A 116 1.39 -2.78 -12.03
N LYS A 117 0.07 -2.68 -12.20
CA LYS A 117 -0.57 -2.50 -13.52
C LYS A 117 -0.18 -1.16 -14.13
N ASP A 118 -0.26 -0.10 -13.33
CA ASP A 118 0.12 1.24 -13.72
C ASP A 118 1.47 1.58 -13.07
N GLN A 119 2.50 1.78 -13.91
CA GLN A 119 3.89 1.82 -13.45
C GLN A 119 4.17 3.01 -12.53
N PRO A 120 4.76 2.77 -11.33
CA PRO A 120 5.13 3.86 -10.43
C PRO A 120 6.26 4.70 -11.02
N ARG A 121 6.13 6.02 -10.91
CA ARG A 121 7.17 6.98 -11.32
C ARG A 121 8.46 6.80 -10.52
N LYS A 122 8.33 6.45 -9.23
CA LYS A 122 9.46 6.23 -8.34
C LYS A 122 9.24 5.00 -7.47
N VAL A 123 10.24 4.14 -7.43
CA VAL A 123 10.40 3.07 -6.45
C VAL A 123 11.77 3.26 -5.84
N ILE A 124 11.83 3.41 -4.51
CA ILE A 124 13.10 3.44 -3.76
C ILE A 124 13.05 2.25 -2.82
N TYR A 125 13.99 1.35 -3.02
CA TYR A 125 14.16 0.15 -2.21
C TYR A 125 15.54 0.25 -1.54
N ASP A 126 15.55 0.55 -0.24
CA ASP A 126 16.79 0.70 0.53
C ASP A 126 16.66 0.17 1.96
N ILE A 127 17.72 0.33 2.77
CA ILE A 127 17.76 -0.19 4.15
C ILE A 127 16.72 0.43 5.09
N TYR A 128 16.06 1.52 4.71
CA TYR A 128 15.05 2.23 5.51
C TYR A 128 13.62 1.86 5.13
N GLY A 129 13.43 1.14 4.03
CA GLY A 129 12.12 0.66 3.60
C GLY A 129 11.88 0.82 2.11
N LEU A 130 10.64 0.57 1.74
CA LEU A 130 10.11 0.75 0.40
C LEU A 130 9.34 2.07 0.31
N ASN A 131 9.74 2.94 -0.61
CA ASN A 131 9.03 4.18 -0.92
C ASN A 131 8.55 4.16 -2.38
N ILE A 132 7.24 4.29 -2.58
CA ILE A 132 6.60 4.27 -3.89
C ILE A 132 5.82 5.58 -4.10
N SER A 133 5.92 6.13 -5.31
CA SER A 133 5.08 7.25 -5.75
C SER A 133 4.83 7.22 -7.26
N GLY A 134 3.75 7.84 -7.71
CA GLY A 134 3.43 8.04 -9.13
C GLY A 134 2.10 7.44 -9.59
N CYS A 135 1.47 6.53 -8.83
CA CYS A 135 0.19 5.90 -9.21
C CYS A 135 -1.03 6.50 -8.49
N GLN A 136 -0.94 7.72 -7.93
CA GLN A 136 -2.00 8.27 -7.08
C GLN A 136 -3.26 8.69 -7.85
N LEU A 137 -3.11 9.10 -9.11
CA LEU A 137 -4.19 9.71 -9.90
C LEU A 137 -4.65 8.82 -11.06
N THR A 138 -4.13 7.61 -11.19
CA THR A 138 -4.39 6.78 -12.38
C THR A 138 -5.86 6.40 -12.55
N HIS A 139 -6.62 6.33 -11.45
CA HIS A 139 -8.07 6.10 -11.49
C HIS A 139 -8.90 7.32 -11.90
N LEU A 140 -8.29 8.50 -12.11
CA LEU A 140 -8.98 9.73 -12.50
C LEU A 140 -8.95 10.01 -14.01
N GLU A 141 -8.08 9.32 -14.75
CA GLU A 141 -7.84 9.58 -16.18
C GLU A 141 -8.80 8.81 -17.10
N GLU A 142 -9.66 7.95 -16.54
CA GLU A 142 -10.68 7.21 -17.30
C GLU A 142 -12.02 7.98 -17.25
N ASP A 143 -12.33 8.70 -18.33
CA ASP A 143 -13.66 9.24 -18.66
C ASP A 143 -14.28 8.46 -19.83
#